data_AF-A0A1L7V895-F1
#
_entry.id   AF-A0A1L7V895-F1
#
_cell.length_a   1.000
_cell.length_b   1.000
_cell.length_c   1.000
_cell.angle_alpha   90.00
_cell.angle_beta   90.00
_cell.angle_gamma   90.00
#
_symmetry.space_group_name_H-M   'P 1'
#
loop_
_entity.id
_entity.type
_entity.pdbx_description
1 polymer ?
#
loop_
_entity_poly.entity_id
_entity_poly.type
_entity_poly.pdbx_seq_one_letter_code
_entity_poly.pdbx_strand_id
1 'polypeptide(L)'
;MKPTTTNLIATGSIAFRGVPSTLRPFHVSRYYATQQGLGAAPQGSKSKRRAVTPFNDNGYVPWTELSVGEKAVRATQQSFNFGMILVGLVLTGGVGYFLWTDVFSPDSKISNFNRAVDKIKRDPRIIELMGDSKKITAHGDETFNKWRRARPVASTETTDARGDQHIMMHFYVDGPKNNGIARLHMVKYRGHSDFEYKYLFVDIRGHDRIYLEQEDTTSSKGGKKLSFFGVKW
;
A
#
# COMPACT_ATOMS: atom_id res chain seq x y z
N MET A 1 32.22 -31.71 -37.66
CA MET A 1 32.32 -30.23 -37.63
C MET A 1 30.99 -29.67 -38.11
N LYS A 2 30.23 -29.00 -37.23
CA LYS A 2 28.90 -28.44 -37.52
C LYS A 2 29.00 -26.91 -37.42
N PRO A 3 28.45 -26.13 -38.35
CA PRO A 3 28.61 -24.67 -38.31
C PRO A 3 27.71 -24.03 -37.25
N THR A 4 28.34 -23.21 -36.42
CA THR A 4 27.74 -22.33 -35.40
C THR A 4 27.09 -21.13 -36.08
N THR A 5 25.78 -20.99 -35.94
CA THR A 5 25.04 -19.81 -36.39
C THR A 5 24.99 -18.76 -35.27
N THR A 6 25.81 -17.72 -35.41
CA THR A 6 25.86 -16.57 -34.50
C THR A 6 24.82 -15.54 -34.92
N ASN A 7 23.73 -15.40 -34.16
CA ASN A 7 22.77 -14.31 -34.34
C ASN A 7 23.24 -13.08 -33.55
N LEU A 8 23.74 -12.06 -34.25
CA LEU A 8 24.05 -10.75 -33.69
C LEU A 8 22.77 -9.92 -33.59
N ILE A 9 22.40 -9.54 -32.36
CA ILE A 9 21.27 -8.67 -32.06
C ILE A 9 21.69 -7.23 -32.37
N ALA A 10 20.99 -6.59 -33.30
CA ALA A 10 21.18 -5.17 -33.63
C ALA A 10 20.57 -4.29 -32.51
N THR A 11 21.42 -3.63 -31.74
CA THR A 11 21.03 -2.54 -30.83
C THR A 11 20.80 -1.26 -31.63
N GLY A 12 19.53 -0.89 -31.81
CA GLY A 12 19.14 0.40 -32.36
C GLY A 12 19.25 1.51 -31.30
N SER A 13 20.23 2.41 -31.47
CA SER A 13 20.38 3.61 -30.67
C SER A 13 19.36 4.67 -31.10
N ILE A 14 18.33 4.92 -30.29
CA ILE A 14 17.41 6.05 -30.48
C ILE A 14 18.00 7.25 -29.74
N ALA A 15 18.71 8.09 -30.48
CA ALA A 15 19.15 9.39 -29.98
C ALA A 15 17.94 10.33 -29.91
N PHE A 16 17.46 10.61 -28.70
CA PHE A 16 16.50 11.67 -28.42
C PHE A 16 17.13 13.02 -28.78
N ARG A 17 16.71 13.61 -29.91
CA ARG A 17 16.98 15.01 -30.22
C ARG A 17 16.00 15.88 -29.42
N GLY A 18 16.55 16.68 -28.51
CA GLY A 18 15.81 17.66 -27.73
C GLY A 18 15.09 18.67 -28.61
N VAL A 19 13.83 18.92 -28.31
CA VAL A 19 13.02 20.01 -28.88
C VAL A 19 13.21 21.23 -27.98
N PRO A 20 13.64 22.40 -28.48
CA PRO A 20 13.61 23.61 -27.67
C PRO A 20 12.15 24.08 -27.50
N SER A 21 11.72 24.18 -26.25
CA SER A 21 10.47 24.80 -25.83
C SER A 21 10.60 26.32 -25.87
N THR A 22 10.14 26.94 -26.96
CA THR A 22 9.83 28.37 -27.02
C THR A 22 8.32 28.57 -27.15
N LEU A 23 7.63 28.58 -26.00
CA LEU A 23 6.23 28.97 -25.92
C LEU A 23 6.14 30.50 -26.07
N ARG A 24 5.83 30.98 -27.28
CA ARG A 24 5.34 32.35 -27.49
C ARG A 24 3.84 32.36 -27.21
N PRO A 25 3.33 33.13 -26.22
CA PRO A 25 1.90 33.33 -26.09
C PRO A 25 1.45 34.27 -27.22
N PHE A 26 0.74 33.72 -28.20
CA PHE A 26 -0.06 34.56 -29.09
C PHE A 26 -1.25 35.09 -28.28
N HIS A 27 -1.08 36.28 -27.70
CA HIS A 27 -2.22 37.07 -27.23
C HIS A 27 -3.05 37.47 -28.45
N VAL A 28 -4.04 36.65 -28.79
CA VAL A 28 -5.12 37.07 -29.68
C VAL A 28 -5.97 38.07 -28.89
N SER A 29 -5.62 39.35 -28.97
CA SER A 29 -6.51 40.43 -28.60
C SER A 29 -7.71 40.39 -29.55
N ARG A 30 -8.79 39.72 -29.13
CA ARG A 30 -10.08 39.88 -29.78
C ARG A 30 -10.58 41.28 -29.42
N TYR A 31 -10.47 42.21 -30.36
CA TYR A 31 -11.15 43.49 -30.29
C TYR A 31 -12.66 43.21 -30.23
N TYR A 32 -13.29 43.54 -29.10
CA TYR A 32 -14.74 43.60 -29.03
C TYR A 32 -15.19 44.83 -29.81
N ALA A 33 -15.76 44.61 -30.99
CA ALA A 33 -16.45 45.66 -31.73
C ALA A 33 -17.75 46.01 -30.99
N THR A 34 -17.74 47.10 -30.22
CA THR A 34 -18.97 47.73 -29.72
C THR A 34 -19.60 48.50 -30.87
N GLN A 35 -20.64 47.94 -31.51
CA GLN A 35 -21.50 48.75 -32.38
C GLN A 35 -22.37 49.66 -31.51
N GLN A 36 -21.89 50.88 -31.24
CA GLN A 36 -22.76 51.99 -30.87
C GLN A 36 -23.36 52.56 -32.16
N GLY A 37 -24.45 51.95 -32.62
CA GLY A 37 -25.31 52.55 -33.63
C GLY A 37 -26.32 53.48 -32.96
N LEU A 38 -26.13 54.80 -33.09
CA LEU A 38 -27.25 55.74 -32.98
C LEU A 38 -28.13 55.55 -34.22
N GLY A 39 -29.27 54.90 -34.04
CA GLY A 39 -30.27 54.72 -35.09
C GLY A 39 -31.60 54.28 -34.50
N ALA A 40 -32.54 55.21 -34.43
CA ALA A 40 -33.91 54.93 -34.03
C ALA A 40 -34.60 54.07 -35.10
N ALA A 41 -35.07 52.88 -34.71
CA ALA A 41 -36.02 52.06 -35.45
C ALA A 41 -36.80 51.17 -34.46
N PRO A 42 -38.07 50.80 -34.76
CA PRO A 42 -39.08 50.50 -33.75
C PRO A 42 -38.90 49.14 -33.08
N GLN A 43 -39.46 49.02 -31.87
CA GLN A 43 -39.56 47.77 -31.13
C GLN A 43 -40.20 46.66 -31.98
N GLY A 44 -39.64 45.45 -31.90
CA GLY A 44 -40.47 44.24 -32.05
C GLY A 44 -39.89 43.05 -32.80
N SER A 45 -38.73 42.53 -32.40
CA SER A 45 -38.66 41.13 -31.99
C SER A 45 -37.35 40.89 -31.25
N LYS A 46 -37.42 40.54 -29.96
CA LYS A 46 -36.25 40.00 -29.26
C LYS A 46 -35.88 38.72 -30.01
N SER A 47 -34.72 38.70 -30.67
CA SER A 47 -34.17 37.50 -31.29
C SER A 47 -34.34 36.33 -30.31
N LYS A 48 -35.06 35.30 -30.74
CA LYS A 48 -35.47 34.19 -29.88
C LYS A 48 -34.20 33.47 -29.40
N ARG A 49 -33.79 33.76 -28.15
CA ARG A 49 -32.58 33.18 -27.56
C ARG A 49 -32.67 31.66 -27.63
N ARG A 50 -31.59 31.00 -28.07
CA ARG A 50 -31.51 29.53 -28.05
C ARG A 50 -31.58 29.04 -26.61
N ALA A 51 -32.39 28.01 -26.38
CA ALA A 51 -32.51 27.40 -25.06
C ALA A 51 -31.17 26.78 -24.65
N VAL A 52 -30.76 26.99 -23.40
CA VAL A 52 -29.54 26.40 -22.83
C VAL A 52 -29.80 24.93 -22.55
N THR A 53 -29.04 24.06 -23.20
CA THR A 53 -29.08 22.60 -23.01
C THR A 53 -27.78 22.10 -22.39
N PRO A 54 -27.73 20.88 -21.82
CA PRO A 54 -26.53 20.36 -21.15
C PRO A 54 -25.29 20.29 -22.06
N PHE A 55 -25.48 20.36 -23.39
CA PHE A 55 -24.41 20.23 -24.38
C PHE A 55 -24.08 21.56 -25.10
N ASN A 56 -24.87 22.62 -24.89
CA ASN A 56 -24.73 23.90 -25.61
C ASN A 56 -24.52 25.09 -24.64
N ASP A 57 -24.24 24.82 -23.37
CA ASP A 57 -23.98 25.86 -22.38
C ASP A 57 -22.54 26.39 -22.48
N ASN A 58 -22.39 27.63 -22.91
CA ASN A 58 -21.11 28.32 -23.03
C ASN A 58 -20.82 29.31 -21.88
N GLY A 59 -21.70 29.38 -20.87
CA GLY A 59 -21.54 30.26 -19.71
C GLY A 59 -21.74 31.76 -19.97
N TYR A 60 -21.99 32.18 -21.21
CA TYR A 60 -22.12 33.61 -21.58
C TYR A 60 -23.44 34.24 -21.11
N VAL A 61 -24.51 33.44 -21.01
CA VAL A 61 -25.83 33.93 -20.57
C VAL A 61 -25.84 34.05 -19.03
N PRO A 62 -26.16 35.23 -18.47
CA PRO A 62 -26.16 35.46 -17.03
C PRO A 62 -27.30 34.70 -16.33
N TRP A 63 -27.05 34.23 -15.10
CA TRP A 63 -27.95 33.38 -14.31
C TRP A 63 -29.37 33.94 -14.14
N THR A 64 -29.52 35.25 -14.11
CA THR A 64 -30.80 35.96 -13.96
C THR A 64 -31.72 35.79 -15.16
N GLU A 65 -31.17 35.51 -16.35
CA GLU A 65 -31.91 35.38 -17.60
C GLU A 65 -32.24 33.93 -17.97
N LEU A 66 -31.76 32.93 -17.22
CA LEU A 66 -32.08 31.53 -17.48
C LEU A 66 -33.47 31.19 -16.93
N SER A 67 -34.25 30.42 -17.71
CA SER A 67 -35.48 29.80 -17.21
C SER A 67 -35.16 28.77 -16.11
N VAL A 68 -36.16 28.43 -15.30
CA VAL A 68 -36.01 27.48 -14.18
C VAL A 68 -35.43 26.13 -14.65
N GLY A 69 -35.84 25.65 -15.84
CA GLY A 69 -35.29 24.43 -16.44
C GLY A 69 -33.85 24.58 -16.93
N GLU A 70 -33.49 25.70 -17.55
CA GLU A 70 -32.10 25.96 -18.00
C GLU A 70 -31.13 26.11 -16.82
N LYS A 71 -31.59 26.70 -15.71
CA LYS A 71 -30.82 26.76 -14.46
C LYS A 71 -30.55 25.37 -13.89
N ALA A 72 -31.58 24.52 -13.88
CA ALA A 72 -31.44 23.14 -13.44
C ALA A 72 -30.45 22.37 -14.32
N VAL A 73 -30.48 22.59 -15.64
CA VAL A 73 -29.54 21.99 -16.60
C VAL A 73 -28.09 22.43 -16.33
N ARG A 74 -27.84 23.73 -16.20
CA ARG A 74 -26.50 24.26 -15.90
C ARG A 74 -25.99 23.77 -14.55
N ALA A 75 -26.85 23.77 -13.53
CA ALA A 75 -26.52 23.22 -12.22
C ALA A 75 -26.20 21.73 -12.29
N THR A 76 -26.97 20.95 -13.06
CA THR A 76 -26.74 19.50 -13.22
C THR A 76 -25.40 19.20 -13.88
N GLN A 77 -25.00 19.96 -14.91
CA GLN A 77 -23.70 19.78 -15.56
C GLN A 77 -22.54 20.09 -14.61
N GLN A 78 -22.67 21.16 -13.81
CA GLN A 78 -21.67 21.51 -12.79
C GLN A 78 -21.61 20.45 -11.67
N SER A 79 -22.76 19.97 -11.20
CA SER A 79 -22.86 18.92 -10.18
C SER A 79 -22.38 17.56 -10.67
N PHE A 80 -22.57 17.22 -11.95
CA PHE A 80 -22.11 15.96 -12.53
C PHE A 80 -20.59 15.89 -12.60
N ASN A 81 -19.93 16.96 -13.08
CA ASN A 81 -18.46 17.04 -13.11
C ASN A 81 -17.86 16.98 -11.70
N PHE A 82 -18.47 17.69 -10.74
CA PHE A 82 -18.06 17.61 -9.34
C PHE A 82 -18.29 16.23 -8.73
N GLY A 83 -19.41 15.58 -9.06
CA GLY A 83 -19.71 14.21 -8.66
C GLY A 83 -18.66 13.23 -9.14
N MET A 84 -18.20 13.33 -10.40
CA MET A 84 -17.11 12.49 -10.91
C MET A 84 -15.79 12.71 -10.17
N ILE A 85 -15.47 13.95 -9.80
CA ILE A 85 -14.27 14.24 -8.98
C ILE A 85 -14.39 13.58 -7.60
N LEU A 86 -15.54 13.68 -6.94
CA LEU A 86 -15.78 13.04 -5.64
C LEU A 86 -15.68 11.51 -5.73
N VAL A 87 -16.28 10.89 -6.75
CA VAL A 87 -16.17 9.45 -6.99
C VAL A 87 -14.71 9.04 -7.17
N GLY A 88 -13.95 9.79 -7.98
CA GLY A 88 -12.52 9.55 -8.16
C GLY A 88 -11.72 9.66 -6.86
N LEU A 89 -12.04 10.64 -6.01
CA LEU A 89 -11.38 10.84 -4.72
C LEU A 89 -11.68 9.70 -3.74
N VAL A 90 -12.93 9.25 -3.67
CA VAL A 90 -13.33 8.11 -2.82
C VAL A 90 -12.64 6.83 -3.27
N LEU A 91 -12.62 6.53 -4.58
CA LEU A 91 -11.95 5.35 -5.10
C LEU A 91 -10.44 5.39 -4.86
N THR A 92 -9.81 6.53 -5.12
CA THR A 92 -8.35 6.70 -4.92
C THR A 92 -7.99 6.62 -3.44
N GLY A 93 -8.79 7.26 -2.57
CA GLY A 93 -8.63 7.17 -1.12
C GLY A 93 -8.83 5.75 -0.60
N GLY A 94 -9.79 5.01 -1.12
CA GLY A 94 -10.02 3.60 -0.78
C GLY A 94 -8.81 2.72 -1.10
N VAL A 95 -8.25 2.82 -2.31
CA VAL A 95 -7.03 2.08 -2.68
C VAL A 95 -5.84 2.49 -1.79
N GLY A 96 -5.68 3.79 -1.55
CA GLY A 96 -4.63 4.31 -0.67
C GLY A 96 -4.75 3.76 0.76
N TYR A 97 -5.97 3.64 1.28
CA TYR A 97 -6.25 3.07 2.60
C TYR A 97 -5.80 1.60 2.68
N PHE A 98 -6.19 0.76 1.72
CA PHE A 98 -5.79 -0.66 1.71
C PHE A 98 -4.28 -0.84 1.60
N LEU A 99 -3.61 -0.04 0.76
CA LEU A 99 -2.15 -0.08 0.66
C LEU A 99 -1.48 0.33 1.98
N TRP A 100 -2.05 1.33 2.66
CA TRP A 100 -1.54 1.77 3.94
C TRP A 100 -1.70 0.68 5.00
N THR A 101 -2.88 0.08 5.15
CA THR A 101 -3.13 -0.94 6.18
C THR A 101 -2.31 -2.21 5.97
N ASP A 102 -2.17 -2.65 4.71
CA ASP A 102 -1.59 -3.96 4.42
C ASP A 102 -0.08 -3.94 4.22
N VAL A 103 0.47 -2.83 3.69
CA VAL A 103 1.89 -2.77 3.29
C VAL A 103 2.67 -1.80 4.15
N PHE A 104 2.20 -0.55 4.25
CA PHE A 104 2.99 0.53 4.86
C PHE A 104 2.80 0.67 6.36
N SER A 105 1.70 0.14 6.91
CA SER A 105 1.44 0.17 8.34
C SER A 105 2.58 -0.52 9.10
N PRO A 106 3.11 0.09 10.18
CA PRO A 106 4.08 -0.56 11.07
C PRO A 106 3.57 -1.90 11.63
N ASP A 107 2.25 -2.03 11.73
CA ASP A 107 1.53 -3.20 12.21
C ASP A 107 1.31 -4.28 11.13
N SER A 108 1.72 -4.03 9.89
CA SER A 108 1.54 -4.98 8.80
C SER A 108 2.31 -6.28 9.02
N LYS A 109 1.81 -7.38 8.46
CA LYS A 109 2.49 -8.70 8.47
C LYS A 109 3.91 -8.61 7.95
N ILE A 110 4.12 -7.84 6.88
CA ILE A 110 5.41 -7.70 6.21
C ILE A 110 6.38 -6.88 7.08
N SER A 111 5.90 -5.80 7.70
CA SER A 111 6.67 -5.01 8.68
C SER A 111 7.15 -5.88 9.84
N ASN A 112 6.24 -6.65 10.45
CA ASN A 112 6.55 -7.55 11.56
C ASN A 112 7.51 -8.68 11.16
N PHE A 113 7.36 -9.24 9.96
CA PHE A 113 8.30 -10.21 9.41
C PHE A 113 9.71 -9.63 9.27
N ASN A 114 9.84 -8.46 8.63
CA ASN A 114 11.14 -7.80 8.46
C ASN A 114 11.79 -7.48 9.81
N ARG A 115 11.01 -6.99 10.78
CA ARG A 115 11.49 -6.73 12.15
C ARG A 115 12.00 -7.99 12.84
N ALA A 116 11.30 -9.12 12.69
CA ALA A 116 11.72 -10.39 13.25
C ALA A 116 13.02 -10.91 12.58
N VAL A 117 13.11 -10.82 11.25
CA VAL A 117 14.33 -11.19 10.49
C VAL A 117 15.52 -10.33 10.92
N ASP A 118 15.32 -9.03 11.09
CA ASP A 118 16.36 -8.12 11.57
C ASP A 118 16.83 -8.45 12.99
N LYS A 119 15.91 -8.82 13.90
CA LYS A 119 16.28 -9.29 15.24
C LYS A 119 17.13 -10.57 15.16
N ILE A 120 16.74 -11.53 14.32
CA ILE A 120 17.50 -12.77 14.08
C ILE A 120 18.91 -12.49 13.56
N LYS A 121 19.04 -11.55 12.61
CA LYS A 121 20.34 -11.16 12.02
C LYS A 121 21.25 -10.40 12.98
N ARG A 122 20.73 -9.87 14.08
CA ARG A 122 21.48 -9.13 15.11
C ARG A 122 21.92 -10.01 16.28
N ASP A 123 21.28 -11.16 16.51
CA ASP A 123 21.61 -12.03 17.64
C ASP A 123 22.93 -12.80 17.39
N PRO A 124 23.97 -12.61 18.23
CA PRO A 124 25.26 -13.27 18.04
C PRO A 124 25.18 -14.80 18.14
N ARG A 125 24.25 -15.34 18.93
CA ARG A 125 24.09 -16.79 19.12
C ARG A 125 23.64 -17.46 17.82
N ILE A 126 22.79 -16.78 17.05
CA ILE A 126 22.31 -17.29 15.76
C ILE A 126 23.37 -17.10 14.68
N ILE A 127 24.08 -15.97 14.69
CA ILE A 127 25.18 -15.69 13.75
C ILE A 127 26.29 -16.73 13.88
N GLU A 128 26.63 -17.16 15.09
CA GLU A 128 27.66 -18.18 15.30
C GLU A 128 27.30 -19.51 14.59
N LEU A 129 26.04 -19.91 14.70
CA LEU A 129 25.50 -21.18 14.20
C LEU A 129 25.17 -21.14 12.70
N MET A 130 24.55 -20.07 12.20
CA MET A 130 24.15 -19.93 10.79
C MET A 130 25.25 -19.33 9.91
N GLY A 131 26.19 -18.59 10.49
CA GLY A 131 27.32 -17.94 9.81
C GLY A 131 27.10 -16.44 9.56
N ASP A 132 27.73 -15.91 8.51
CA ASP A 132 27.75 -14.47 8.22
C ASP A 132 26.33 -13.88 8.11
N SER A 133 26.06 -12.87 8.95
CA SER A 133 24.76 -12.19 9.05
C SER A 133 24.24 -11.65 7.71
N LYS A 134 25.15 -11.18 6.84
CA LYS A 134 24.77 -10.64 5.52
C LYS A 134 24.26 -11.70 4.55
N LYS A 135 24.64 -12.96 4.75
CA LYS A 135 24.23 -14.09 3.92
C LYS A 135 23.00 -14.82 4.47
N ILE A 136 22.50 -14.39 5.63
CA ILE A 136 21.25 -14.93 6.18
C ILE A 136 20.08 -14.42 5.34
N THR A 137 19.34 -15.35 4.76
CA THR A 137 18.11 -15.07 4.01
C THR A 137 16.91 -15.68 4.71
N ALA A 138 15.76 -15.03 4.62
CA ALA A 138 14.52 -15.52 5.21
C ALA A 138 13.44 -15.58 4.15
N HIS A 139 12.66 -16.65 4.14
CA HIS A 139 11.63 -16.89 3.15
C HIS A 139 10.43 -17.63 3.74
N GLY A 140 9.26 -17.45 3.14
CA GLY A 140 8.04 -18.13 3.56
C GLY A 140 7.95 -19.59 3.11
N ASP A 141 6.76 -20.15 3.12
CA ASP A 141 6.57 -21.57 2.78
C ASP A 141 6.86 -21.87 1.31
N GLU A 142 7.44 -23.04 1.05
CA GLU A 142 7.60 -23.54 -0.30
C GLU A 142 6.22 -23.87 -0.90
N THR A 143 5.99 -23.41 -2.13
CA THR A 143 4.77 -23.77 -2.86
C THR A 143 5.06 -25.03 -3.69
N PHE A 144 4.15 -26.00 -3.67
CA PHE A 144 4.22 -27.21 -4.52
C PHE A 144 4.19 -26.92 -6.04
N ASN A 145 3.87 -25.69 -6.44
CA ASN A 145 3.83 -25.26 -7.83
C ASN A 145 5.22 -24.76 -8.26
N LYS A 146 5.92 -25.54 -9.09
CA LYS A 146 7.25 -25.22 -9.65
C LYS A 146 7.30 -23.89 -10.43
N TRP A 147 6.16 -23.38 -10.89
CA TRP A 147 6.07 -22.12 -11.64
C TRP A 147 5.92 -20.91 -10.72
N ARG A 148 5.66 -21.11 -9.42
CA ARG A 148 5.57 -20.05 -8.43
C ARG A 148 6.91 -19.89 -7.72
N ARG A 149 7.62 -18.80 -8.03
CA ARG A 149 8.89 -18.43 -7.38
C ARG A 149 8.70 -17.67 -6.07
N ALA A 150 7.54 -17.03 -5.89
CA ALA A 150 7.23 -16.28 -4.69
C ALA A 150 6.93 -17.23 -3.51
N ARG A 151 7.59 -16.99 -2.37
CA ARG A 151 7.39 -17.74 -1.12
C ARG A 151 6.70 -16.83 -0.09
N PRO A 152 5.35 -16.78 -0.06
CA PRO A 152 4.63 -15.92 0.87
C PRO A 152 4.85 -16.39 2.30
N VAL A 153 5.01 -15.45 3.22
CA VAL A 153 5.16 -15.75 4.64
C VAL A 153 3.81 -16.24 5.18
N ALA A 154 3.80 -17.45 5.72
CA ALA A 154 2.63 -18.02 6.35
C ALA A 154 2.36 -17.26 7.65
N SER A 155 1.20 -16.63 7.70
CA SER A 155 0.77 -15.79 8.81
C SER A 155 -0.69 -16.09 9.11
N THR A 156 -1.02 -16.14 10.40
CA THR A 156 -2.37 -16.36 10.88
C THR A 156 -2.71 -15.25 11.85
N GLU A 157 -3.77 -14.51 11.52
CA GLU A 157 -4.32 -13.46 12.35
C GLU A 157 -5.57 -14.00 13.03
N THR A 158 -5.58 -14.01 14.36
CA THR A 158 -6.73 -14.46 15.17
C THR A 158 -7.07 -13.39 16.18
N THR A 159 -8.35 -13.21 16.44
CA THR A 159 -8.82 -12.31 17.52
C THR A 159 -9.39 -13.19 18.62
N ASP A 160 -8.91 -13.01 19.84
CA ASP A 160 -9.40 -13.76 21.00
C ASP A 160 -10.79 -13.26 21.44
N ALA A 161 -11.49 -14.04 22.26
CA ALA A 161 -12.79 -13.65 22.84
C ALA A 161 -12.70 -12.37 23.68
N ARG A 162 -11.52 -12.10 24.26
CA ARG A 162 -11.21 -10.84 24.97
C ARG A 162 -11.02 -9.64 24.04
N GLY A 163 -10.93 -9.90 22.73
CA GLY A 163 -10.71 -8.92 21.67
C GLY A 163 -9.24 -8.51 21.49
N ASP A 164 -8.31 -9.29 22.03
CA ASP A 164 -6.87 -9.14 21.77
C ASP A 164 -6.54 -9.76 20.40
N GLN A 165 -5.70 -9.07 19.63
CA GLN A 165 -5.32 -9.52 18.29
C GLN A 165 -4.02 -10.30 18.37
N HIS A 166 -3.99 -11.46 17.75
CA HIS A 166 -2.84 -12.34 17.72
C HIS A 166 -2.36 -12.51 16.29
N ILE A 167 -1.04 -12.38 16.11
CA ILE A 167 -0.37 -12.67 14.85
C ILE A 167 0.63 -13.80 15.11
N MET A 168 0.42 -14.93 14.45
CA MET A 168 1.36 -16.05 14.45
C MET A 168 1.98 -16.14 13.07
N MET A 169 3.31 -16.23 13.01
CA MET A 169 4.01 -16.42 11.74
C MET A 169 5.09 -17.48 11.90
N HIS A 170 5.29 -18.24 10.84
CA HIS A 170 6.47 -19.08 10.68
C HIS A 170 7.11 -18.82 9.33
N PHE A 171 8.44 -18.91 9.31
CA PHE A 171 9.23 -18.77 8.10
C PHE A 171 10.55 -19.51 8.24
N TYR A 172 11.17 -19.79 7.10
CA TYR A 172 12.45 -20.45 7.03
C TYR A 172 13.57 -19.42 6.97
N VAL A 173 14.68 -19.76 7.60
CA VAL A 173 15.88 -18.94 7.64
C VAL A 173 17.05 -19.78 7.17
N ASP A 174 17.66 -19.38 6.06
CA ASP A 174 18.80 -20.05 5.48
C ASP A 174 20.07 -19.23 5.73
N GLY A 175 21.08 -19.88 6.29
CA GLY A 175 22.42 -19.33 6.47
C GLY A 175 23.46 -20.12 5.68
N PRO A 176 24.67 -19.58 5.50
CA PRO A 176 25.74 -20.26 4.79
C PRO A 176 26.22 -21.55 5.47
N LYS A 177 26.07 -21.67 6.80
CA LYS A 177 26.47 -22.88 7.55
C LYS A 177 25.30 -23.81 7.82
N ASN A 178 24.13 -23.26 8.14
CA ASN A 178 23.00 -24.03 8.61
C ASN A 178 21.68 -23.32 8.28
N ASN A 179 20.59 -24.09 8.31
CA ASN A 179 19.23 -23.61 8.05
C ASN A 179 18.36 -23.86 9.28
N GLY A 180 17.33 -23.03 9.44
CA GLY A 180 16.43 -23.09 10.57
C GLY A 180 15.01 -22.64 10.24
N ILE A 181 14.13 -22.80 11.22
CA ILE A 181 12.73 -22.38 11.16
C ILE A 181 12.51 -21.38 12.29
N ALA A 182 12.10 -20.17 11.93
CA ALA A 182 11.69 -19.15 12.89
C ALA A 182 10.18 -19.23 13.09
N ARG A 183 9.74 -19.11 14.35
CA ARG A 183 8.33 -18.97 14.71
C ARG A 183 8.18 -17.81 15.67
N LEU A 184 7.14 -17.03 15.44
CA LEU A 184 6.76 -15.93 16.32
C LEU A 184 5.28 -15.94 16.60
N HIS A 185 4.95 -15.46 17.79
CA HIS A 185 3.60 -15.12 18.19
C HIS A 185 3.64 -13.73 18.81
N MET A 186 2.89 -12.82 18.22
CA MET A 186 2.71 -11.46 18.69
C MET A 186 1.28 -11.25 19.13
N VAL A 187 1.10 -10.40 20.13
CA VAL A 187 -0.20 -10.02 20.69
C VAL A 187 -0.31 -8.51 20.72
N LYS A 188 -1.44 -7.99 20.28
CA LYS A 188 -1.84 -6.60 20.44
C LYS A 188 -3.04 -6.55 21.36
N TYR A 189 -2.79 -6.11 22.58
CA TYR A 189 -3.80 -5.99 23.61
C TYR A 189 -4.79 -4.87 23.29
N ARG A 190 -6.05 -5.01 23.72
CA ARG A 190 -7.03 -3.93 23.58
C ARG A 190 -6.55 -2.66 24.29
N GLY A 191 -6.47 -1.57 23.53
CA GLY A 191 -6.03 -0.26 24.04
C GLY A 191 -4.53 0.01 23.84
N HIS A 192 -3.75 -0.99 23.44
CA HIS A 192 -2.36 -0.81 23.02
C HIS A 192 -2.29 -0.57 21.50
N SER A 193 -1.38 0.31 21.08
CA SER A 193 -1.16 0.60 19.66
C SER A 193 -0.30 -0.45 18.97
N ASP A 194 0.58 -1.12 19.72
CA ASP A 194 1.69 -1.88 19.15
C ASP A 194 1.54 -3.38 19.44
N PHE A 195 2.14 -4.20 18.57
CA PHE A 195 2.27 -5.64 18.76
C PHE A 195 3.48 -5.98 19.63
N GLU A 196 3.23 -6.76 20.69
CA GLU A 196 4.25 -7.26 21.62
C GLU A 196 4.56 -8.73 21.33
N TYR A 197 5.81 -9.15 21.49
CA TYR A 197 6.22 -10.54 21.26
C TYR A 197 5.91 -11.40 22.48
N LYS A 198 4.98 -12.34 22.33
CA LYS A 198 4.82 -13.41 23.32
C LYS A 198 5.99 -14.39 23.26
N TYR A 199 6.39 -14.76 22.04
CA TYR A 199 7.64 -15.45 21.80
C TYR A 199 8.15 -15.18 20.39
N LEU A 200 9.48 -15.20 20.26
CA LEU A 200 10.21 -15.28 19.00
C LEU A 200 11.37 -16.25 19.23
N PHE A 201 11.37 -17.36 18.48
CA PHE A 201 12.46 -18.33 18.55
C PHE A 201 12.85 -18.83 17.17
N VAL A 202 14.09 -19.32 17.09
CA VAL A 202 14.63 -19.98 15.90
C VAL A 202 15.07 -21.39 16.29
N ASP A 203 14.60 -22.35 15.52
CA ASP A 203 14.98 -23.75 15.59
C ASP A 203 16.00 -24.02 14.49
N ILE A 204 17.26 -24.23 14.87
CA ILE A 204 18.38 -24.45 13.93
C ILE A 204 18.64 -25.95 13.88
N ARG A 205 18.75 -26.52 12.68
CA ARG A 205 18.93 -27.97 12.51
C ARG A 205 20.16 -28.46 13.26
N GLY A 206 19.97 -29.38 14.21
CA GLY A 206 21.04 -29.98 14.99
C GLY A 206 21.51 -29.16 16.20
N HIS A 207 20.81 -28.07 16.55
CA HIS A 207 21.08 -27.27 17.74
C HIS A 207 19.80 -27.08 18.56
N ASP A 208 19.97 -26.70 19.83
CA ASP A 208 18.84 -26.34 20.68
C ASP A 208 18.16 -25.06 20.18
N ARG A 209 16.85 -24.99 20.41
CA ARG A 209 16.03 -23.83 20.07
C ARG A 209 16.53 -22.59 20.83
N ILE A 210 16.76 -21.51 20.08
CA ILE A 210 17.18 -20.22 20.64
C ILE A 210 15.98 -19.30 20.70
N TYR A 211 15.64 -18.83 21.91
CA TYR A 211 14.64 -17.79 22.14
C TYR A 211 15.30 -16.41 22.09
N LEU A 212 14.76 -15.52 21.26
CA LEU A 212 15.17 -14.11 21.17
C LEU A 212 14.29 -13.23 22.06
N GLU A 213 13.00 -13.49 22.04
CA GLU A 213 12.00 -12.83 22.87
C GLU A 213 11.14 -13.91 23.49
N GLN A 214 10.87 -13.82 24.78
CA GLN A 214 9.98 -14.72 25.49
C GLN A 214 9.35 -13.93 26.63
N GLU A 215 8.03 -13.77 26.60
CA GLU A 215 7.31 -13.42 27.83
C GLU A 215 7.53 -14.57 28.81
N ASP A 216 7.99 -14.23 30.03
CA ASP A 216 8.42 -15.16 31.10
C ASP A 216 7.32 -16.14 31.53
N THR A 217 7.03 -17.14 30.69
CA THR A 217 6.27 -18.33 31.08
C THR A 217 7.14 -19.30 31.90
N THR A 218 8.45 -19.01 32.01
CA THR A 218 9.41 -19.69 32.88
C THR A 218 9.10 -19.51 34.37
N SER A 219 8.25 -18.56 34.75
CA SER A 219 7.70 -18.46 36.12
C SER A 219 6.72 -19.59 36.48
N SER A 220 6.31 -20.44 35.52
CA SER A 220 5.47 -21.62 35.80
C SER A 220 6.21 -22.96 35.70
N LYS A 221 7.54 -22.95 35.50
CA LYS A 221 8.38 -24.17 35.49
C LYS A 221 9.32 -24.19 36.71
N GLY A 222 8.73 -23.95 37.88
CA GLY A 222 9.46 -23.85 39.13
C GLY A 222 8.52 -23.63 40.31
N GLY A 223 7.41 -24.38 40.38
CA GLY A 223 6.70 -24.52 41.63
C GLY A 223 7.66 -25.12 42.64
N LYS A 224 8.33 -24.26 43.42
CA LYS A 224 9.07 -24.68 44.60
C LYS A 224 8.04 -25.34 45.49
N LYS A 225 8.02 -26.67 45.48
CA LYS A 225 7.21 -27.49 46.36
C LYS A 225 7.65 -27.12 47.78
N LEU A 226 6.89 -26.25 48.45
CA LEU A 226 7.18 -25.79 49.80
C LEU A 226 7.00 -26.98 50.74
N SER A 227 8.08 -27.71 50.98
CA SER A 227 8.18 -28.71 52.03
C SER A 227 8.44 -27.97 53.34
N PHE A 228 7.39 -27.70 54.10
CA PHE A 228 7.50 -27.30 55.51
C PHE A 228 7.11 -28.52 56.35
N PHE A 229 8.07 -29.05 57.12
CA PHE A 229 7.89 -30.19 58.05
C PHE A 229 7.53 -31.56 57.45
N GLY A 230 8.16 -31.95 56.32
CA GLY A 230 8.14 -33.34 55.86
C GLY A 230 6.84 -33.81 55.20
N VAL A 231 5.87 -32.92 55.00
CA VAL A 231 4.64 -33.21 54.24
C VAL A 231 4.69 -32.52 52.88
N LYS A 232 4.34 -33.28 51.84
CA LYS A 232 4.32 -32.82 50.43
C LYS A 232 2.88 -32.44 50.08
N TRP A 233 2.61 -31.14 49.94
CA TRP A 233 1.40 -30.62 49.29
C TRP A 233 1.62 -30.50 47.77
#